data_AF-A0A524P3Z2-F1
#
_entry.id   AF-A0A524P3Z2-F1
#
_cell.length_a   1.000
_cell.length_b   1.000
_cell.length_c   1.000
_cell.angle_alpha   90.00
_cell.angle_beta   90.00
_cell.angle_gamma   90.00
#
_symmetry.space_group_name_H-M   'P 1'
#
loop_
_entity.id
_entity.type
_entity.pdbx_description
1 polymer ?
#
loop_
_entity_poly.entity_id
_entity_poly.type
_entity_poly.pdbx_seq_one_letter_code
_entity_poly.pdbx_strand_id
1 'polypeptide(L)'
;MGRRANTAAIVGIALILAAAVEARAGTTSCVIGTDPVAANDVAQIATLRAQIAMHCDCADYDGSTRAKSHGRFVRCARDLIGEATGAGDLRSRCRGTVKTLYRSSTCGFAPAEDPAAAKHPCIEQRLASGRVRCRIKPQGRCISVAGVVSRVSCTATQYCVDAADDNGNYLFVNDPTGDDDGICADAEPIVRFVAVGDTGKG
;
A
#
# COMPACT_ATOMS: atom_id res chain seq x y z
N MET A 1 51.27 -72.41 -2.77
CA MET A 1 50.12 -71.59 -2.33
C MET A 1 50.37 -71.20 -0.87
N GLY A 2 50.44 -69.98 -0.38
CA GLY A 2 50.35 -68.59 -0.85
C GLY A 2 50.44 -67.78 0.45
N ARG A 3 51.41 -66.84 0.56
CA ARG A 3 51.77 -66.14 1.81
C ARG A 3 50.71 -65.11 2.24
N ARG A 4 50.61 -64.90 3.56
CA ARG A 4 49.81 -63.85 4.24
C ARG A 4 50.36 -62.44 3.97
N ALA A 5 49.49 -61.42 3.98
CA ALA A 5 49.80 -60.07 4.46
C ALA A 5 48.52 -59.30 4.83
N ASN A 6 48.49 -58.80 6.07
CA ASN A 6 47.51 -57.85 6.60
C ASN A 6 47.88 -56.43 6.15
N THR A 7 46.91 -55.55 5.89
CA THR A 7 47.14 -54.09 5.95
C THR A 7 45.86 -53.35 6.31
N ALA A 8 45.90 -52.63 7.43
CA ALA A 8 44.86 -51.74 7.93
C ALA A 8 44.85 -50.42 7.17
N ALA A 9 43.69 -49.75 7.03
CA ALA A 9 43.64 -48.33 6.72
C ALA A 9 42.34 -47.65 7.21
N ILE A 10 42.48 -46.96 8.34
CA ILE A 10 42.05 -45.58 8.63
C ILE A 10 40.55 -45.24 8.48
N VAL A 11 39.90 -45.14 9.64
CA VAL A 11 38.65 -44.42 9.90
C VAL A 11 38.87 -42.93 9.64
N GLY A 12 38.25 -42.40 8.57
CA GLY A 12 38.17 -40.96 8.29
C GLY A 12 36.85 -40.39 8.80
N ILE A 13 36.86 -39.74 9.96
CA ILE A 13 35.73 -38.93 10.44
C ILE A 13 35.75 -37.62 9.68
N ALA A 14 34.85 -37.47 8.70
CA ALA A 14 34.59 -36.19 8.05
C ALA A 14 33.73 -35.32 8.97
N LEU A 15 34.37 -34.40 9.69
CA LEU A 15 33.71 -33.30 10.39
C LEU A 15 33.15 -32.32 9.36
N ILE A 16 31.89 -32.52 8.98
CA ILE A 16 31.13 -31.57 8.17
C ILE A 16 30.79 -30.39 9.09
N LEU A 17 31.55 -29.30 8.96
CA LEU A 17 31.20 -27.99 9.51
C LEU A 17 29.92 -27.50 8.80
N ALA A 18 28.77 -27.83 9.37
CA ALA A 18 27.51 -27.19 9.03
C ALA A 18 27.58 -25.73 9.51
N ALA A 19 27.98 -24.83 8.61
CA ALA A 19 27.73 -23.41 8.81
C ALA A 19 26.21 -23.23 8.89
N ALA A 20 25.70 -23.03 10.11
CA ALA A 20 24.35 -22.58 10.34
C ALA A 20 24.25 -21.16 9.74
N VAL A 21 23.91 -21.08 8.46
CA VAL A 21 23.27 -19.88 7.92
C VAL A 21 21.96 -19.77 8.69
N GLU A 22 21.94 -18.87 9.66
CA GLU A 22 20.71 -18.33 10.18
C GLU A 22 20.03 -17.61 9.01
N ALA A 23 19.27 -18.36 8.22
CA ALA A 23 18.28 -17.80 7.34
C ALA A 23 17.29 -17.09 8.25
N ARG A 24 17.52 -15.80 8.50
CA ARG A 24 16.48 -14.89 8.94
C ARG A 24 15.44 -14.94 7.82
N ALA A 25 14.43 -15.79 8.02
CA ALA A 25 13.23 -15.79 7.22
C ALA A 25 12.62 -14.40 7.39
N GLY A 26 13.01 -13.48 6.50
CA GLY A 26 12.38 -12.18 6.40
C GLY A 26 10.90 -12.45 6.24
N THR A 27 10.09 -11.94 7.18
CA THR A 27 8.65 -12.05 7.12
C THR A 27 8.21 -11.48 5.77
N THR A 28 7.84 -12.36 4.85
CA THR A 28 7.53 -12.00 3.48
C THR A 28 6.17 -11.33 3.50
N SER A 29 6.17 -10.01 3.65
CA SER A 29 4.99 -9.18 3.53
C SER A 29 4.65 -8.99 2.05
N CYS A 30 3.41 -8.60 1.75
CA CYS A 30 3.11 -8.07 0.43
C CYS A 30 3.93 -6.80 0.21
N VAL A 31 4.59 -6.67 -0.95
CA VAL A 31 5.38 -5.50 -1.39
C VAL A 31 6.51 -4.97 -0.48
N ILE A 32 6.62 -5.39 0.80
CA ILE A 32 7.71 -5.02 1.71
C ILE A 32 8.78 -6.12 1.77
N GLY A 33 10.04 -5.73 1.57
CA GLY A 33 11.24 -6.54 1.79
C GLY A 33 12.20 -6.52 0.60
N THR A 34 13.40 -7.07 0.76
CA THR A 34 14.37 -7.29 -0.34
C THR A 34 14.06 -8.55 -1.15
N ASP A 35 12.83 -9.07 -1.06
CA ASP A 35 12.42 -10.26 -1.78
C ASP A 35 12.40 -9.91 -3.29
N PRO A 36 13.15 -10.62 -4.15
CA PRO A 36 13.12 -10.38 -5.60
C PRO A 36 11.71 -10.52 -6.20
N VAL A 37 10.77 -11.16 -5.49
CA VAL A 37 9.36 -11.29 -5.90
C VAL A 37 8.51 -10.07 -5.50
N ALA A 38 9.03 -9.07 -4.78
CA ALA A 38 8.30 -7.85 -4.44
C ALA A 38 7.96 -7.01 -5.68
N ALA A 39 8.85 -6.93 -6.67
CA ALA A 39 8.57 -6.28 -7.95
C ALA A 39 7.42 -6.96 -8.72
N ASN A 40 7.33 -8.30 -8.61
CA ASN A 40 6.22 -9.05 -9.19
C ASN A 40 4.90 -8.75 -8.46
N ASP A 41 4.91 -8.55 -7.13
CA ASP A 41 3.69 -8.15 -6.41
C ASP A 41 3.14 -6.81 -6.90
N VAL A 42 3.99 -5.80 -7.14
CA VAL A 42 3.57 -4.50 -7.67
C VAL A 42 2.88 -4.68 -9.03
N ALA A 43 3.48 -5.43 -9.95
CA ALA A 43 2.91 -5.68 -11.28
C ALA A 43 1.58 -6.45 -11.22
N GLN A 44 1.49 -7.47 -10.34
CA GLN A 44 0.26 -8.22 -10.10
C GLN A 44 -0.86 -7.32 -9.54
N ILE A 45 -0.54 -6.47 -8.57
CA ILE A 45 -1.50 -5.51 -8.01
C ILE A 45 -1.95 -4.53 -9.09
N ALA A 46 -1.05 -3.92 -9.86
CA ALA A 46 -1.39 -3.00 -10.93
C ALA A 46 -2.32 -3.63 -11.98
N THR A 47 -2.02 -4.86 -12.39
CA THR A 47 -2.85 -5.62 -13.34
C THR A 47 -4.25 -5.88 -12.78
N LEU A 48 -4.33 -6.36 -11.55
CA LEU A 48 -5.61 -6.61 -10.88
C LEU A 48 -6.40 -5.31 -10.69
N ARG A 49 -5.71 -4.18 -10.44
CA ARG A 49 -6.37 -2.88 -10.32
C ARG A 49 -7.07 -2.47 -11.61
N ALA A 50 -6.41 -2.67 -12.76
CA ALA A 50 -7.01 -2.42 -14.07
C ALA A 50 -8.23 -3.33 -14.33
N GLN A 51 -8.13 -4.61 -13.98
CA GLN A 51 -9.27 -5.54 -14.09
C GLN A 51 -10.46 -5.11 -13.23
N ILE A 52 -10.23 -4.73 -11.97
CA ILE A 52 -11.30 -4.26 -11.10
C ILE A 52 -11.90 -2.96 -11.62
N ALA A 53 -11.12 -2.04 -12.18
CA ALA A 53 -11.65 -0.81 -12.78
C ALA A 53 -12.60 -1.10 -13.96
N MET A 54 -12.32 -2.14 -14.76
CA MET A 54 -13.20 -2.55 -15.87
C MET A 54 -14.50 -3.23 -15.42
N HIS A 55 -14.50 -3.95 -14.30
CA HIS A 55 -15.62 -4.78 -13.86
C HIS A 55 -16.41 -4.20 -12.68
N CYS A 56 -15.81 -3.30 -11.93
CA CYS A 56 -16.38 -2.64 -10.76
C CYS A 56 -16.21 -1.12 -10.92
N ASP A 57 -16.72 -0.56 -12.01
CA ASP A 57 -16.61 0.88 -12.26
C ASP A 57 -17.18 1.66 -11.07
N CYS A 58 -16.38 2.57 -10.52
CA CYS A 58 -16.78 3.42 -9.40
C CYS A 58 -18.04 4.22 -9.73
N ALA A 59 -18.23 4.62 -10.99
CA ALA A 59 -19.40 5.39 -11.45
C ALA A 59 -20.72 4.61 -11.32
N ASP A 60 -20.68 3.27 -11.38
CA ASP A 60 -21.86 2.43 -11.18
C ASP A 60 -22.31 2.39 -9.70
N TYR A 61 -21.42 2.77 -8.79
CA TYR A 61 -21.67 2.84 -7.35
C TYR A 61 -21.72 4.30 -6.91
N ASP A 62 -22.86 4.94 -7.14
CA ASP A 62 -23.11 6.35 -6.81
C ASP A 62 -23.72 6.56 -5.40
N GLY A 63 -23.96 5.49 -4.63
CA GLY A 63 -24.57 5.54 -3.32
C GLY A 63 -26.08 5.89 -3.28
N SER A 64 -26.73 6.10 -4.43
CA SER A 64 -28.16 6.48 -4.53
C SER A 64 -29.11 5.39 -4.03
N THR A 65 -28.69 4.14 -4.06
CA THR A 65 -29.47 2.99 -3.58
C THR A 65 -28.59 2.02 -2.80
N ARG A 66 -29.22 1.10 -2.07
CA ARG A 66 -28.50 0.00 -1.40
C ARG A 66 -27.69 -0.86 -2.39
N ALA A 67 -28.18 -1.02 -3.63
CA ALA A 67 -27.49 -1.78 -4.68
C ALA A 67 -26.24 -1.06 -5.21
N LYS A 68 -26.23 0.28 -5.17
CA LYS A 68 -25.11 1.13 -5.60
C LYS A 68 -24.24 1.64 -4.44
N SER A 69 -24.33 1.00 -3.28
CA SER A 69 -23.64 1.44 -2.06
C SER A 69 -22.16 1.06 -2.03
N HIS A 70 -21.37 1.72 -1.16
CA HIS A 70 -19.95 1.42 -0.93
C HIS A 70 -19.72 -0.05 -0.57
N GLY A 71 -20.62 -0.65 0.22
CA GLY A 71 -20.55 -2.07 0.56
C GLY A 71 -20.73 -3.00 -0.64
N ARG A 72 -21.42 -2.54 -1.69
CA ARG A 72 -21.58 -3.28 -2.95
C ARG A 72 -20.36 -3.12 -3.85
N PHE A 73 -19.82 -1.92 -3.96
CA PHE A 73 -18.55 -1.66 -4.63
C PHE A 73 -17.43 -2.54 -4.06
N VAL A 74 -17.23 -2.47 -2.73
CA VAL A 74 -16.20 -3.26 -2.03
C VAL A 74 -16.41 -4.76 -2.21
N ARG A 75 -17.66 -5.21 -2.32
CA ARG A 75 -17.97 -6.62 -2.58
C ARG A 75 -17.55 -7.03 -3.99
N CYS A 76 -17.89 -6.24 -5.01
CA CYS A 76 -17.47 -6.48 -6.39
C CYS A 76 -15.94 -6.65 -6.47
N ALA A 77 -15.19 -5.66 -5.95
CA ALA A 77 -13.73 -5.72 -5.94
C ALA A 77 -13.21 -6.93 -5.16
N ARG A 78 -13.80 -7.25 -4.00
CA ARG A 78 -13.40 -8.39 -3.18
C ARG A 78 -13.56 -9.74 -3.90
N ASP A 79 -14.60 -9.89 -4.71
CA ASP A 79 -14.88 -11.14 -5.40
C ASP A 79 -13.83 -11.38 -6.50
N LEU A 80 -13.50 -10.35 -7.30
CA LEU A 80 -12.38 -10.37 -8.27
C LEU A 80 -11.01 -10.60 -7.60
N ILE A 81 -10.75 -9.95 -6.46
CA ILE A 81 -9.54 -10.22 -5.67
C ILE A 81 -9.49 -11.69 -5.22
N GLY A 82 -10.64 -12.29 -4.91
CA GLY A 82 -10.76 -13.70 -4.56
C GLY A 82 -10.41 -14.60 -5.72
N GLU A 83 -10.95 -14.32 -6.90
CA GLU A 83 -10.68 -15.03 -8.15
C GLU A 83 -9.20 -14.98 -8.52
N ALA A 84 -8.61 -13.78 -8.58
CA ALA A 84 -7.19 -13.60 -8.88
C ALA A 84 -6.27 -14.32 -7.87
N THR A 85 -6.65 -14.33 -6.58
CA THR A 85 -5.90 -15.10 -5.57
C THR A 85 -6.02 -16.60 -5.80
N GLY A 86 -7.20 -17.09 -6.19
CA GLY A 86 -7.46 -18.51 -6.44
C GLY A 86 -6.79 -19.04 -7.71
N ALA A 87 -6.69 -18.20 -8.74
CA ALA A 87 -6.00 -18.48 -10.00
C ALA A 87 -4.47 -18.41 -9.87
N GLY A 88 -3.95 -17.76 -8.83
CA GLY A 88 -2.50 -17.55 -8.62
C GLY A 88 -1.97 -16.26 -9.24
N ASP A 89 -2.83 -15.46 -9.87
CA ASP A 89 -2.49 -14.16 -10.47
C ASP A 89 -2.15 -13.09 -9.42
N LEU A 90 -2.68 -13.25 -8.19
CA LEU A 90 -2.30 -12.46 -7.02
C LEU A 90 -1.80 -13.38 -5.91
N ARG A 91 -0.59 -13.12 -5.41
CA ARG A 91 -0.08 -13.87 -4.25
C ARG A 91 -1.00 -13.67 -3.03
N SER A 92 -1.30 -14.75 -2.34
CA SER A 92 -2.23 -14.78 -1.19
C SER A 92 -1.90 -13.76 -0.10
N ARG A 93 -0.60 -13.50 0.14
CA ARG A 93 -0.14 -12.47 1.09
C ARG A 93 -0.52 -11.03 0.70
N CYS A 94 -0.72 -10.75 -0.59
CA CYS A 94 -1.14 -9.45 -1.10
C CYS A 94 -2.65 -9.21 -1.06
N ARG A 95 -3.44 -10.26 -0.87
CA ARG A 95 -4.90 -10.17 -0.80
C ARG A 95 -5.40 -9.15 0.23
N GLY A 96 -4.74 -9.06 1.38
CA GLY A 96 -5.09 -8.10 2.43
C GLY A 96 -4.82 -6.64 2.04
N THR A 97 -3.66 -6.39 1.43
CA THR A 97 -3.27 -5.09 0.91
C THR A 97 -4.27 -4.60 -0.12
N VAL A 98 -4.53 -5.39 -1.18
CA VAL A 98 -5.44 -5.00 -2.27
C VAL A 98 -6.85 -4.74 -1.74
N LYS A 99 -7.37 -5.59 -0.84
CA LYS A 99 -8.67 -5.34 -0.18
C LYS A 99 -8.74 -3.98 0.53
N THR A 100 -7.62 -3.53 1.10
CA THR A 100 -7.57 -2.25 1.81
C THR A 100 -7.57 -1.07 0.84
N LEU A 101 -6.95 -1.20 -0.33
CA LEU A 101 -7.00 -0.18 -1.39
C LEU A 101 -8.45 0.15 -1.76
N TYR A 102 -9.27 -0.88 -2.00
CA TYR A 102 -10.67 -0.70 -2.41
C TYR A 102 -11.61 -0.29 -1.27
N ARG A 103 -11.34 -0.69 -0.03
CA ARG A 103 -12.06 -0.17 1.14
C ARG A 103 -11.77 1.31 1.39
N SER A 104 -10.62 1.79 0.94
CA SER A 104 -10.19 3.17 1.09
C SER A 104 -10.50 3.97 -0.19
N SER A 105 -11.76 3.90 -0.63
CA SER A 105 -12.28 4.59 -1.81
C SER A 105 -13.55 5.39 -1.51
N THR A 106 -13.83 6.41 -2.33
CA THR A 106 -15.06 7.20 -2.28
C THR A 106 -16.23 6.52 -3.01
N CYS A 107 -15.96 5.45 -3.75
CA CYS A 107 -16.95 4.72 -4.54
C CYS A 107 -18.11 4.19 -3.67
N GLY A 108 -19.33 4.44 -4.10
CA GLY A 108 -20.56 4.01 -3.44
C GLY A 108 -20.98 4.87 -2.25
N PHE A 109 -20.34 6.02 -2.02
CA PHE A 109 -20.89 7.06 -1.17
C PHE A 109 -21.73 8.02 -2.02
N ALA A 110 -22.90 8.39 -1.50
CA ALA A 110 -23.75 9.37 -2.16
C ALA A 110 -23.03 10.73 -2.22
N PRO A 111 -23.25 11.51 -3.30
CA PRO A 111 -22.79 12.89 -3.35
C PRO A 111 -23.39 13.65 -2.15
N ALA A 112 -22.56 14.46 -1.50
CA ALA A 112 -23.02 15.29 -0.39
C ALA A 112 -23.52 16.63 -0.92
N GLU A 113 -24.65 17.11 -0.41
CA GLU A 113 -25.15 18.46 -0.70
C GLU A 113 -24.25 19.53 -0.09
N ASP A 114 -23.70 19.25 1.10
CA ASP A 114 -22.68 20.07 1.76
C ASP A 114 -21.27 19.59 1.36
N PRO A 115 -20.44 20.46 0.74
CA PRO A 115 -19.05 20.14 0.45
C PRO A 115 -18.25 19.65 1.67
N ALA A 116 -18.52 20.18 2.87
CA ALA A 116 -17.82 19.74 4.08
C ALA A 116 -18.17 18.29 4.47
N ALA A 117 -19.32 17.79 4.03
CA ALA A 117 -19.75 16.41 4.24
C ALA A 117 -19.26 15.44 3.14
N ALA A 118 -18.81 15.97 1.99
CA ALA A 118 -18.30 15.19 0.87
C ALA A 118 -17.10 14.32 1.29
N LYS A 119 -17.11 13.06 0.85
CA LYS A 119 -16.10 12.06 1.22
C LYS A 119 -14.93 12.13 0.25
N HIS A 120 -13.74 12.29 0.79
CA HIS A 120 -12.49 12.35 0.04
C HIS A 120 -11.39 11.54 0.71
N PRO A 121 -10.38 11.09 -0.04
CA PRO A 121 -9.07 10.76 0.52
C PRO A 121 -8.57 11.87 1.45
N CYS A 122 -8.34 11.51 2.70
CA CYS A 122 -7.72 12.37 3.70
C CYS A 122 -6.38 11.76 4.08
N ILE A 123 -5.32 12.39 3.61
CA ILE A 123 -3.93 12.02 3.91
C ILE A 123 -3.60 12.58 5.29
N GLU A 124 -2.95 11.77 6.11
CA GLU A 124 -2.49 12.09 7.45
C GLU A 124 -1.00 11.80 7.56
N GLN A 125 -0.20 12.84 7.82
CA GLN A 125 1.22 12.71 8.07
C GLN A 125 1.52 12.99 9.54
N ARG A 126 2.08 12.00 10.25
CA ARG A 126 2.50 12.15 11.64
C ARG A 126 3.78 12.98 11.70
N LEU A 127 3.70 14.18 12.29
CA LEU A 127 4.83 15.11 12.32
C LEU A 127 6.06 14.56 13.06
N ALA A 128 5.83 13.74 14.10
CA ALA A 128 6.91 13.15 14.88
C ALA A 128 7.67 12.03 14.15
N SER A 129 7.05 11.36 13.18
CA SER A 129 7.60 10.14 12.57
C SER A 129 7.67 10.16 11.04
N GLY A 130 7.16 11.20 10.38
CA GLY A 130 7.02 11.25 8.91
C GLY A 130 5.94 10.33 8.34
N ARG A 131 5.59 9.24 9.03
CA ARG A 131 4.61 8.24 8.56
C ARG A 131 3.31 8.84 8.02
N VAL A 132 3.02 8.47 6.78
CA VAL A 132 1.78 8.78 6.06
C VAL A 132 0.75 7.67 6.25
N ARG A 133 -0.52 8.06 6.28
CA ARG A 133 -1.69 7.18 6.20
C ARG A 133 -2.77 7.91 5.42
N CYS A 134 -3.59 7.19 4.65
CA CYS A 134 -4.79 7.77 4.07
C CYS A 134 -6.06 7.06 4.54
N ARG A 135 -7.13 7.83 4.72
CA ARG A 135 -8.49 7.33 5.01
C ARG A 135 -9.53 8.15 4.27
N ILE A 136 -10.64 7.54 3.90
CA ILE A 136 -11.79 8.28 3.37
C ILE A 136 -12.55 8.95 4.51
N LYS A 137 -12.67 10.28 4.46
CA LYS A 137 -13.35 11.09 5.49
C LYS A 137 -14.17 12.21 4.84
N PRO A 138 -15.18 12.75 5.55
CA PRO A 138 -15.75 14.03 5.17
C PRO A 138 -14.65 15.11 5.12
N GLN A 139 -14.70 16.01 4.14
CA GLN A 139 -13.74 17.11 3.99
C GLN A 139 -13.61 17.92 5.29
N GLY A 140 -14.73 18.31 5.90
CA GLY A 140 -14.77 19.04 7.16
C GLY A 140 -14.26 18.25 8.38
N ARG A 141 -13.90 16.98 8.22
CA ARG A 141 -13.26 16.15 9.26
C ARG A 141 -11.80 15.81 8.93
N CYS A 142 -11.28 16.29 7.82
CA CYS A 142 -9.88 16.17 7.44
C CYS A 142 -9.10 17.40 7.95
N ILE A 143 -9.02 17.54 9.28
CA ILE A 143 -8.43 18.72 9.92
C ILE A 143 -7.10 18.37 10.59
N SER A 144 -6.06 19.16 10.35
CA SER A 144 -4.76 19.05 11.00
C SER A 144 -4.84 19.29 12.51
N VAL A 145 -3.95 18.66 13.27
CA VAL A 145 -3.77 18.93 14.70
C VAL A 145 -2.37 19.47 14.90
N ALA A 146 -2.28 20.73 15.32
CA ALA A 146 -1.01 21.45 15.48
C ALA A 146 -0.03 20.64 16.34
N GLY A 147 1.20 20.49 15.86
CA GLY A 147 2.26 19.74 16.54
C GLY A 147 2.11 18.21 16.55
N VAL A 148 1.03 17.64 15.98
CA VAL A 148 0.77 16.20 16.04
C VAL A 148 0.66 15.55 14.66
N VAL A 149 -0.17 16.10 13.78
CA VAL A 149 -0.46 15.50 12.47
C VAL A 149 -0.87 16.58 11.48
N SER A 150 -0.23 16.59 10.31
CA SER A 150 -0.69 17.33 9.15
C SER A 150 -1.74 16.50 8.41
N ARG A 151 -2.81 17.13 7.93
CA ARG A 151 -3.83 16.48 7.10
C ARG A 151 -4.13 17.28 5.85
N VAL A 152 -4.33 16.58 4.74
CA VAL A 152 -4.72 17.15 3.45
C VAL A 152 -5.89 16.35 2.88
N SER A 153 -6.93 17.03 2.41
CA SER A 153 -8.08 16.43 1.75
C SER A 153 -7.86 16.50 0.24
N CYS A 154 -7.82 15.36 -0.45
CA CYS A 154 -7.55 15.28 -1.88
C CYS A 154 -8.86 15.07 -2.65
N THR A 155 -9.27 16.06 -3.45
CA THR A 155 -10.60 16.06 -4.07
C THR A 155 -10.64 15.50 -5.49
N ALA A 156 -9.50 15.40 -6.18
CA ALA A 156 -9.46 14.94 -7.57
C ALA A 156 -9.21 13.43 -7.72
N THR A 157 -8.99 12.71 -6.62
CA THR A 157 -8.88 11.24 -6.58
C THR A 157 -10.03 10.59 -5.81
N GLN A 158 -10.40 9.38 -6.24
CA GLN A 158 -11.41 8.56 -5.57
C GLN A 158 -10.81 7.54 -4.60
N TYR A 159 -9.52 7.23 -4.73
CA TYR A 159 -8.86 6.19 -3.96
C TYR A 159 -7.71 6.78 -3.15
N CYS A 160 -7.59 6.33 -1.90
CA CYS A 160 -6.47 6.73 -1.05
C CYS A 160 -5.10 6.35 -1.63
N VAL A 161 -5.03 5.21 -2.33
CA VAL A 161 -3.80 4.79 -2.97
C VAL A 161 -3.37 5.75 -4.07
N ASP A 162 -4.31 6.26 -4.86
CA ASP A 162 -3.97 7.22 -5.93
C ASP A 162 -3.68 8.61 -5.38
N ALA A 163 -4.18 8.92 -4.18
CA ALA A 163 -3.91 10.18 -3.50
C ALA A 163 -2.54 10.21 -2.82
N ALA A 164 -2.12 9.10 -2.20
CA ALA A 164 -1.10 9.07 -1.15
C ALA A 164 0.11 8.16 -1.41
N ASP A 165 0.09 7.35 -2.48
CA ASP A 165 1.19 6.45 -2.87
C ASP A 165 1.95 7.08 -4.04
N ASP A 166 2.89 7.97 -3.76
CA ASP A 166 3.60 8.77 -4.76
C ASP A 166 4.68 7.97 -5.53
N ASN A 167 5.17 6.91 -4.91
CA ASN A 167 6.23 6.04 -5.41
C ASN A 167 5.70 4.72 -5.99
N GLY A 168 4.39 4.45 -5.86
CA GLY A 168 3.71 3.31 -6.47
C GLY A 168 4.05 1.95 -5.86
N ASN A 169 4.54 1.90 -4.62
CA ASN A 169 4.88 0.66 -3.94
C ASN A 169 3.70 0.05 -3.16
N TYR A 170 2.55 0.73 -3.11
CA TYR A 170 1.32 0.33 -2.41
C TYR A 170 1.44 0.22 -0.88
N LEU A 171 2.44 0.89 -0.27
CA LEU A 171 2.74 0.80 1.16
C LEU A 171 2.13 1.88 2.04
N PHE A 172 1.45 2.91 1.52
CA PHE A 172 0.87 4.03 2.29
C PHE A 172 -0.05 3.65 3.49
N VAL A 173 -0.55 2.41 3.56
CA VAL A 173 -1.36 1.94 4.70
C VAL A 173 -0.50 1.59 5.92
N ASN A 174 0.74 1.16 5.70
CA ASN A 174 1.66 0.68 6.73
C ASN A 174 3.13 0.96 6.38
N ASP A 175 3.41 2.08 5.71
CA ASP A 175 4.76 2.40 5.27
C ASP A 175 5.68 2.57 6.49
N PRO A 176 6.68 1.67 6.68
CA PRO A 176 7.64 1.81 7.74
C PRO A 176 8.74 2.84 7.42
N THR A 177 8.97 3.16 6.15
CA THR A 177 10.05 4.06 5.71
C THR A 177 9.58 5.52 5.72
N GLY A 178 8.29 5.77 5.47
CA GLY A 178 7.73 7.12 5.45
C GLY A 178 8.20 7.88 4.21
N ASP A 179 8.31 7.16 3.09
CA ASP A 179 8.81 7.69 1.83
C ASP A 179 7.73 8.47 1.07
N ASP A 180 6.45 8.25 1.38
CA ASP A 180 5.34 9.07 0.87
C ASP A 180 5.36 10.47 1.51
N ASP A 181 5.20 11.51 0.71
CA ASP A 181 5.41 12.91 1.14
C ASP A 181 4.27 13.54 1.98
N GLY A 182 3.10 12.90 1.99
CA GLY A 182 1.92 13.34 2.74
C GLY A 182 1.11 14.46 2.08
N ILE A 183 1.37 14.76 0.80
CA ILE A 183 0.55 15.67 -0.02
C ILE A 183 -0.26 14.87 -1.05
N CYS A 184 -1.20 15.54 -1.70
CA CYS A 184 -2.04 14.89 -2.72
C CYS A 184 -1.27 14.79 -4.05
N ALA A 185 -1.24 13.60 -4.65
CA ALA A 185 -0.60 13.35 -5.96
C ALA A 185 -1.18 14.19 -7.13
N ASP A 186 -2.32 14.84 -6.93
CA ASP A 186 -3.07 15.69 -7.87
C ASP A 186 -3.19 17.15 -7.39
N ALA A 187 -2.49 17.55 -6.32
CA ALA A 187 -2.32 18.97 -6.05
C ALA A 187 -1.47 19.55 -7.18
N GLU A 188 -2.09 20.31 -8.10
CA GLU A 188 -1.33 21.19 -8.99
C GLU A 188 -0.21 21.85 -8.20
N PRO A 189 1.02 21.97 -8.75
CA PRO A 189 2.16 22.42 -7.99
C PRO A 189 1.82 23.79 -7.41
N ILE A 190 1.52 23.84 -6.11
CA ILE A 190 1.43 25.09 -5.41
C ILE A 190 2.84 25.61 -5.44
N VAL A 191 3.11 26.51 -6.39
CA VAL A 191 4.35 27.27 -6.46
C VAL A 191 4.50 27.91 -5.10
N ARG A 192 5.31 27.29 -4.23
CA ARG A 192 5.64 27.80 -2.92
C ARG A 192 6.49 29.04 -3.19
N PHE A 193 5.85 30.17 -3.36
CA PHE A 193 6.49 31.46 -3.13
C PHE A 193 6.87 31.49 -1.65
N VAL A 194 8.06 30.99 -1.34
CA VAL A 194 8.75 31.32 -0.11
C VAL A 194 9.04 32.81 -0.23
N ALA A 195 8.21 33.64 0.39
CA ALA A 195 8.58 35.00 0.69
C ALA A 195 9.75 34.93 1.68
N VAL A 196 10.97 34.98 1.16
CA VAL A 196 12.14 35.31 1.96
C VAL A 196 11.95 36.78 2.32
N GLY A 197 11.50 37.00 3.55
CA GLY A 197 11.39 38.34 4.13
C GLY A 197 12.77 38.99 4.15
N ASP A 198 12.88 40.06 3.40
CA ASP A 198 14.03 40.95 3.40
C ASP A 198 14.07 41.69 4.76
N THR A 199 14.90 41.22 5.68
CA THR A 199 15.29 42.01 6.86
C THR A 199 16.63 42.68 6.59
N GLY A 200 16.61 43.69 5.71
CA GLY A 200 17.70 44.64 5.52
C GLY A 200 17.23 46.05 5.84
N LYS A 201 17.18 46.40 7.13
CA LYS A 201 17.09 47.80 7.57
C LYS A 201 18.51 48.38 7.66
N GLY A 202 18.72 49.56 7.09
CA GLY A 202 19.73 50.54 7.52
C GLY A 202 20.94 50.64 6.60
#